data_AF-A0A8I1AJV9-F1
#
_entry.id   AF-A0A8I1AJV9-F1
#
_cell.length_a   1.000
_cell.length_b   1.000
_cell.length_c   1.000
_cell.angle_alpha   90.00
_cell.angle_beta   90.00
_cell.angle_gamma   90.00
#
_symmetry.space_group_name_H-M   'P 1'
#
loop_
_entity.id
_entity.type
_entity.pdbx_description
1 polymer ?
#
loop_
_entity_poly.entity_id
_entity_poly.type
_entity_poly.pdbx_seq_one_letter_code
_entity_poly.pdbx_strand_id
1 'polypeptide(L)'
;MTVRFKGTELRLVLAEAAANQCRVILVKDQGVYFMAERGESRPDGRRKTIAYAVGCNPDVDAFDDWWELTRAEFGGDDFGEFFDLQERVFARILHSEDDLEVSATATHLSMQPVSAAPAGH
;
A
#
# COMPACT_ATOMS: atom_id res chain seq x y z
N MET A 1 -9.90 9.82 -7.88
CA MET A 1 -10.33 8.44 -7.65
C MET A 1 -9.44 7.90 -6.51
N THR A 2 -9.71 6.71 -5.97
CA THR A 2 -8.98 6.15 -4.82
C THR A 2 -8.60 4.71 -5.11
N VAL A 3 -7.45 4.29 -4.61
CA VAL A 3 -7.09 2.87 -4.50
C VAL A 3 -7.25 2.41 -3.07
N ARG A 4 -7.56 1.13 -2.89
CA ARG A 4 -7.77 0.52 -1.58
C ARG A 4 -6.66 -0.47 -1.27
N PHE A 5 -6.22 -0.52 -0.03
CA PHE A 5 -5.33 -1.53 0.51
C PHE A 5 -6.10 -2.34 1.54
N LYS A 6 -5.97 -3.66 1.46
CA LYS A 6 -6.57 -4.56 2.44
C LYS A 6 -5.91 -4.36 3.80
N GLY A 7 -6.70 -4.09 4.82
CA GLY A 7 -6.20 -3.90 6.19
C GLY A 7 -5.43 -5.11 6.69
N THR A 8 -5.82 -6.32 6.28
CA THR A 8 -5.13 -7.58 6.64
C THR A 8 -3.69 -7.63 6.16
N GLU A 9 -3.44 -7.27 4.90
CA GLU A 9 -2.09 -7.25 4.31
C GLU A 9 -1.29 -6.05 4.82
N LEU A 10 -1.93 -4.88 4.89
CA LEU A 10 -1.28 -3.67 5.36
C LEU A 10 -0.81 -3.81 6.82
N ARG A 11 -1.59 -4.45 7.69
CA ARG A 11 -1.20 -4.74 9.08
C ARG A 11 0.09 -5.54 9.17
N LEU A 12 0.36 -6.46 8.25
CA LEU A 12 1.62 -7.22 8.23
C LEU A 12 2.81 -6.30 7.94
N VAL A 13 2.66 -5.38 6.99
CA VAL A 13 3.69 -4.38 6.66
C VAL A 13 3.93 -3.43 7.84
N LEU A 14 2.85 -2.93 8.46
CA LEU A 14 2.94 -2.05 9.63
C LEU A 14 3.62 -2.76 10.82
N ALA A 15 3.30 -4.03 11.05
CA ALA A 15 3.92 -4.85 12.10
C ALA A 15 5.41 -5.09 11.84
N GLU A 16 5.81 -5.38 10.59
CA GLU A 16 7.22 -5.52 10.21
C GLU A 16 7.98 -4.20 10.42
N ALA A 17 7.41 -3.08 9.97
CA ALA A 17 8.02 -1.78 10.16
C ALA A 17 8.16 -1.41 11.65
N ALA A 18 7.15 -1.76 12.47
CA ALA A 18 7.21 -1.55 13.92
C ALA A 18 8.30 -2.40 14.58
N ALA A 19 8.42 -3.67 14.19
CA ALA A 19 9.46 -4.58 14.68
C ALA A 19 10.87 -4.11 14.30
N ASN A 20 11.03 -3.54 13.10
CA ASN A 20 12.29 -2.97 12.61
C ASN A 20 12.52 -1.51 13.00
N GLN A 21 11.60 -0.94 13.80
CA GLN A 21 11.59 0.45 14.24
C GLN A 21 11.86 1.43 13.08
N CYS A 22 11.19 1.22 11.94
CA CYS A 22 11.42 1.95 10.70
C CYS A 22 10.14 2.57 10.14
N ARG A 23 10.29 3.33 9.06
CA ARG A 23 9.17 3.92 8.34
C ARG A 23 8.50 2.91 7.42
N VAL A 24 7.33 3.27 6.92
CA VAL A 24 6.67 2.57 5.82
C VAL A 24 6.77 3.43 4.57
N ILE A 25 6.84 2.77 3.42
CA ILE A 25 7.01 3.44 2.12
C ILE A 25 5.83 3.04 1.24
N LEU A 26 5.12 4.02 0.68
CA LEU A 26 4.23 3.81 -0.45
C LEU A 26 5.06 3.91 -1.72
N VAL A 27 5.11 2.83 -2.48
CA VAL A 27 5.87 2.75 -3.73
C VAL A 27 4.90 2.63 -4.90
N LYS A 28 5.19 3.39 -5.95
CA LYS A 28 4.68 3.17 -7.29
C LYS A 28 5.85 2.81 -8.20
N ASP A 29 5.76 1.61 -8.78
CA ASP A 29 6.72 1.04 -9.73
C ASP A 29 5.96 -0.04 -10.54
N GLN A 30 6.27 -1.32 -10.36
CA GLN A 30 5.44 -2.43 -10.84
C GLN A 30 4.21 -2.62 -9.94
N GLY A 31 3.21 -1.76 -10.13
CA GLY A 31 2.03 -1.66 -9.28
C GLY A 31 2.17 -0.59 -8.21
N VAL A 32 1.24 -0.59 -7.27
CA VAL A 32 1.23 0.34 -6.13
C VAL A 32 1.12 -0.46 -4.85
N TYR A 33 2.08 -0.29 -3.94
CA TYR A 33 2.17 -1.10 -2.72
C TYR A 33 2.80 -0.37 -1.54
N PHE A 34 2.44 -0.81 -0.33
CA PHE A 34 3.16 -0.45 0.89
C PHE A 34 4.21 -1.51 1.22
N MET A 35 5.36 -1.06 1.72
CA MET A 35 6.40 -1.92 2.29
C MET A 35 7.09 -1.26 3.48
N ALA A 36 7.72 -2.07 4.33
CA ALA A 36 8.58 -1.55 5.38
C ALA A 36 9.89 -1.03 4.77
N GLU A 37 10.36 0.13 5.25
CA GLU A 37 11.66 0.71 4.85
C GLU A 37 12.78 -0.29 5.10
N ARG A 38 12.75 -0.98 6.24
CA ARG A 38 13.63 -2.07 6.63
C ARG A 38 12.80 -3.35 6.78
N GLY A 39 13.26 -4.43 6.16
CA GLY A 39 12.59 -5.71 6.19
C GLY A 39 13.39 -6.78 5.45
N GLU A 40 12.91 -8.02 5.50
CA GLU A 40 13.51 -9.10 4.71
C GLU A 40 13.24 -8.89 3.22
N SER A 41 14.27 -9.11 2.40
CA SER A 41 14.11 -9.20 0.94
C SER A 41 14.12 -10.66 0.52
N ARG A 42 13.29 -10.98 -0.47
CA ARG A 42 13.28 -12.27 -1.16
C ARG A 42 14.54 -12.38 -2.05
N PRO A 43 14.92 -13.59 -2.48
CA PRO A 43 16.06 -13.80 -3.38
C PRO A 43 15.95 -13.08 -4.73
N ASP A 44 14.73 -12.72 -5.15
CA ASP A 44 14.43 -11.93 -6.35
C ASP A 44 14.65 -10.42 -6.15
N GLY A 45 14.99 -9.98 -4.94
CA GLY A 45 15.19 -8.57 -4.57
C GLY A 45 13.93 -7.85 -4.06
N ARG A 46 12.72 -8.42 -4.23
CA ARG A 46 11.47 -7.82 -3.73
C ARG A 46 11.38 -7.93 -2.20
N ARG A 47 10.70 -6.98 -1.54
CA ARG A 47 10.41 -7.11 -0.10
C ARG A 47 9.53 -8.33 0.15
N LYS A 48 9.81 -9.04 1.25
CA LYS A 48 9.06 -10.23 1.64
C LYS A 48 7.63 -9.90 2.02
N THR A 49 7.44 -8.79 2.74
CA THR A 49 6.14 -8.28 3.16
C THR A 49 5.82 -7.02 2.36
N ILE A 50 4.79 -7.13 1.52
CA ILE A 50 4.26 -6.04 0.71
C ILE A 50 2.74 -6.12 0.74
N ALA A 51 2.08 -4.97 0.76
CA ALA A 51 0.63 -4.87 0.67
C ALA A 51 0.30 -4.08 -0.60
N TYR A 52 -0.20 -4.78 -1.62
CA TYR A 52 -0.60 -4.15 -2.87
C TYR A 52 -1.94 -3.45 -2.73
N ALA A 53 -2.12 -2.37 -3.48
CA ALA A 53 -3.44 -1.82 -3.68
C ALA A 53 -4.28 -2.79 -4.53
N VAL A 54 -5.57 -2.89 -4.23
CA VAL A 54 -6.52 -3.75 -4.93
C VAL A 54 -6.60 -3.33 -6.40
N GLY A 55 -6.36 -4.27 -7.32
CA GLY A 55 -6.30 -4.00 -8.76
C GLY A 55 -4.95 -3.47 -9.24
N CYS A 56 -3.97 -3.31 -8.35
CA CYS A 56 -2.64 -2.80 -8.65
C CYS A 56 -1.53 -3.86 -8.42
N ASN A 57 -1.86 -5.15 -8.41
CA ASN A 57 -0.91 -6.23 -8.15
C ASN A 57 -0.50 -6.93 -9.46
N PRO A 58 0.74 -6.76 -9.95
CA PRO A 58 1.18 -7.37 -11.20
C PRO A 58 1.26 -8.90 -11.18
N ASP A 59 1.28 -9.52 -9.99
CA ASP A 59 1.33 -10.98 -9.85
C ASP A 59 -0.07 -11.63 -9.94
N VAL A 60 -1.15 -10.83 -9.86
CA VAL A 60 -2.55 -11.30 -9.82
C VAL A 60 -3.41 -10.68 -10.90
N ASP A 61 -3.26 -9.37 -11.11
CA ASP A 61 -4.06 -8.58 -12.04
C ASP A 61 -3.43 -8.59 -13.44
N ALA A 62 -4.27 -8.53 -14.49
CA ALA A 62 -3.78 -8.47 -15.86
C ALA A 62 -3.00 -7.17 -16.11
N PHE A 63 -1.97 -7.23 -16.97
CA PHE A 63 -1.07 -6.10 -17.20
C PHE A 63 -1.81 -4.82 -17.58
N ASP A 64 -2.70 -4.89 -18.56
CA ASP A 64 -3.44 -3.72 -19.04
C ASP A 64 -4.32 -3.11 -17.93
N ASP A 65 -4.95 -3.96 -17.10
CA ASP A 65 -5.85 -3.50 -16.03
C ASP A 65 -5.11 -2.74 -14.93
N TRP A 66 -4.04 -3.33 -14.36
CA TRP A 66 -3.32 -2.66 -13.28
C TRP A 66 -2.49 -1.49 -13.78
N TRP A 67 -1.94 -1.57 -14.99
CA TRP A 67 -1.16 -0.49 -15.59
C TRP A 67 -2.03 0.73 -15.86
N GLU A 68 -3.21 0.55 -16.46
CA GLU A 68 -4.13 1.65 -16.70
C GLU A 68 -4.65 2.25 -15.39
N LEU A 69 -4.98 1.42 -14.39
CA LEU A 69 -5.43 1.89 -13.09
C LEU A 69 -4.36 2.72 -12.37
N THR A 70 -3.15 2.18 -12.22
CA THR A 70 -2.06 2.89 -11.55
C THR A 70 -1.69 4.18 -12.28
N ARG A 71 -1.72 4.19 -13.61
CA ARG A 71 -1.48 5.39 -14.42
C ARG A 71 -2.59 6.43 -14.27
N ALA A 72 -3.85 6.01 -14.18
CA ALA A 72 -4.98 6.91 -13.99
C ALA A 72 -4.99 7.54 -12.59
N GLU A 73 -4.65 6.76 -11.55
CA GLU A 73 -4.70 7.19 -10.16
C GLU A 73 -3.48 7.98 -9.71
N PHE A 74 -2.29 7.56 -10.15
CA PHE A 74 -1.02 8.07 -9.64
C PHE A 74 -0.11 8.65 -10.72
N GLY A 75 -0.55 8.69 -11.98
CA GLY A 75 0.23 9.21 -13.10
C GLY A 75 1.25 8.23 -13.66
N GLY A 76 2.06 8.68 -14.61
CA GLY A 76 3.07 7.85 -15.28
C GLY A 76 4.34 7.60 -14.47
N ASP A 77 4.66 8.48 -13.51
CA ASP A 77 5.98 8.52 -12.87
C ASP A 77 6.09 7.62 -11.65
N ASP A 78 7.25 6.99 -11.47
CA ASP A 78 7.56 6.15 -10.31
C ASP A 78 7.89 7.02 -9.10
N PHE A 79 7.44 6.60 -7.91
CA PHE A 79 7.73 7.33 -6.67
C PHE A 79 7.82 6.39 -5.46
N GLY A 80 8.44 6.90 -4.39
CA GLY A 80 8.53 6.25 -3.09
C GLY A 80 8.35 7.27 -1.97
N GLU A 81 7.18 7.28 -1.34
CA GLU A 81 6.83 8.23 -0.29
C GLU A 81 6.92 7.59 1.09
N PHE A 82 7.63 8.24 2.01
CA PHE A 82 7.91 7.72 3.35
C PHE A 82 6.89 8.25 4.36
N PHE A 83 6.38 7.36 5.20
CA PHE A 83 5.47 7.72 6.27
C PHE A 83 5.90 7.12 7.60
N ASP A 84 5.70 7.89 8.66
CA ASP A 84 5.95 7.43 10.02
C ASP A 84 4.79 6.57 10.52
N LEU A 85 5.09 5.48 11.24
CA LEU A 85 4.07 4.60 11.83
C LEU A 85 3.16 5.30 12.85
N GLN A 86 3.60 6.44 13.37
CA GLN A 86 2.84 7.26 14.32
C GLN A 86 1.71 8.04 13.65
N GLU A 87 1.64 8.02 12.31
CA GLU A 87 0.51 8.59 11.60
C GLU A 87 -0.80 7.97 12.09
N ARG A 88 -1.76 8.84 12.39
CA ARG A 88 -3.04 8.44 13.01
C ARG A 88 -3.78 7.39 12.19
N VAL A 89 -3.60 7.43 10.87
CA VAL A 89 -4.21 6.48 9.95
C VAL A 89 -3.66 5.07 10.16
N PHE A 90 -2.35 4.88 10.29
CA PHE A 90 -1.76 3.55 10.50
C PHE A 90 -2.03 3.01 11.89
N ALA A 91 -2.00 3.88 12.91
CA ALA A 91 -2.43 3.50 14.25
C ALA A 91 -3.87 2.97 14.23
N ARG A 92 -4.78 3.62 13.48
CA ARG A 92 -6.16 3.13 13.34
C ARG A 92 -6.22 1.78 12.64
N ILE A 93 -5.53 1.59 11.51
CA ILE A 93 -5.48 0.31 10.78
C ILE A 93 -4.92 -0.83 11.65
N LEU A 94 -3.95 -0.56 12.52
CA LEU A 94 -3.41 -1.55 13.45
C LEU A 94 -4.41 -1.99 14.53
N HIS A 95 -5.34 -1.12 14.90
CA HIS A 95 -6.31 -1.34 15.98
C HIS A 95 -7.73 -1.66 15.49
N SER A 96 -7.97 -1.65 14.18
CA SER A 96 -9.27 -1.98 13.59
C SER A 96 -9.15 -3.00 12.45
N GLU A 97 -10.30 -3.46 11.97
CA GLU A 97 -10.40 -4.26 10.76
C GLU A 97 -10.60 -3.38 9.51
N ASP A 98 -10.35 -2.07 9.62
CA ASP A 98 -10.51 -1.14 8.51
C ASP A 98 -9.48 -1.39 7.39
N ASP A 99 -9.89 -1.13 6.16
CA ASP A 99 -9.02 -1.00 5.00
C ASP A 99 -8.47 0.43 4.92
N LEU A 100 -7.43 0.63 4.11
CA LEU A 100 -6.88 1.95 3.84
C LEU A 100 -7.23 2.39 2.41
N GLU A 101 -7.86 3.55 2.27
CA GLU A 101 -7.97 4.22 0.98
C GLU A 101 -6.90 5.27 0.82
N VAL A 102 -6.29 5.29 -0.36
CA VAL A 102 -5.29 6.27 -0.77
C VAL A 102 -5.76 6.93 -2.05
N SER A 103 -5.68 8.26 -2.08
CA SER A 103 -5.88 9.05 -3.30
C SER A 103 -4.66 9.93 -3.51
N ALA A 104 -4.31 10.10 -4.77
CA ALA A 104 -3.34 11.09 -5.18
C ALA A 104 -4.02 12.23 -5.94
N THR A 105 -3.51 13.42 -5.72
CA THR A 105 -3.68 14.57 -6.61
C THR A 105 -2.31 14.89 -7.21
N ALA A 106 -2.26 15.85 -8.13
CA ALA A 106 -0.99 16.27 -8.74
C ALA A 106 0.10 16.70 -7.74
N THR A 107 -0.28 17.06 -6.49
CA THR A 107 0.67 17.59 -5.50
C THR A 107 0.55 16.98 -4.11
N HIS A 108 -0.48 16.17 -3.84
CA HIS A 108 -0.74 15.65 -2.49
C HIS A 108 -1.28 14.23 -2.52
N LEU A 109 -0.79 13.42 -1.60
CA LEU A 109 -1.37 12.14 -1.23
C LEU A 109 -2.31 12.32 -0.03
N SER A 110 -3.48 11.71 -0.10
CA SER A 110 -4.46 11.69 0.99
C SER A 110 -4.77 10.24 1.34
N MET A 111 -4.81 9.95 2.64
CA MET A 111 -5.02 8.61 3.17
C MET A 111 -6.12 8.63 4.22
N GLN A 112 -7.05 7.69 4.13
CA GLN A 112 -8.14 7.57 5.08
C GLN A 112 -8.48 6.09 5.37
N PRO A 113 -8.73 5.74 6.63
CA PRO A 113 -9.22 4.42 6.98
C PRO A 113 -10.71 4.31 6.63
N VAL A 114 -11.09 3.22 5.98
CA VAL A 114 -12.46 2.93 5.56
C VAL A 114 -12.87 1.56 6.07
N SER A 115 -14.16 1.34 6.32
CA SER A 115 -14.64 0.01 6.69
C SER A 115 -14.19 -1.03 5.68
N ALA A 116 -13.70 -2.18 6.16
CA ALA A 116 -13.33 -3.27 5.27
C ALA A 116 -14.49 -3.60 4.32
N ALA A 117 -14.18 -3.76 3.04
CA ALA A 117 -15.16 -4.32 2.14
C ALA A 117 -15.52 -5.73 2.64
N PRO A 118 -16.81 -6.13 2.62
CA PRO A 118 -17.13 -7.54 2.80
C PRO A 118 -16.33 -8.31 1.75
N ALA A 119 -15.57 -9.31 2.19
CA ALA A 119 -14.90 -10.24 1.30
C ALA A 119 -16.01 -10.84 0.41
N GLY A 120 -16.09 -10.40 -0.84
CA GLY A 120 -17.04 -10.95 -1.80
C GLY A 120 -16.83 -12.45 -1.85
N HIS A 121 -17.86 -13.20 -1.45
CA HIS A 121 -17.93 -14.66 -1.57
C HIS A 121 -18.04 -15.07 -3.03
#